data_AF-S7MSS7-F1
#
_entry.id   AF-S7MSS7-F1
#
_cell.length_a   1.000
_cell.length_b   1.000
_cell.length_c   1.000
_cell.angle_alpha   90.00
_cell.angle_beta   90.00
_cell.angle_gamma   90.00
#
_symmetry.space_group_name_H-M   'P 1'
#
loop_
_entity.id
_entity.type
_entity.pdbx_description
1 polymer ?
#
loop_
_entity_poly.entity_id
_entity_poly.type
_entity_poly.pdbx_seq_one_letter_code
_entity_poly.pdbx_strand_id
1 'polypeptide(L)'
;MAGEGAVAKLQTEINCPICLGNLGDPVTIECGHNFCRSCIQQSWADVQDRFPCPVCRHPCKERHLWSNTQLGKMVDMAKHLLITGANMKQQGERRFCKKHNQALTLFCEEDLRLLCPLCTQPPDHQGHHVRPVEEAASHHRQKLRSYIEPLKKQLADLQKLLATQDRQRSELREKVQNMFCYISGGSTFPSEIGTESPQGNRGVQTA
;
A
#
# COMPACT_ATOMS: atom_id res chain seq x y z
N MET A 1 9.88 5.75 29.87
CA MET A 1 9.05 4.52 29.91
C MET A 1 7.57 4.73 29.57
N ALA A 2 6.94 5.91 29.77
CA ALA A 2 5.50 6.10 29.50
C ALA A 2 5.11 6.20 28.00
N GLY A 3 6.03 6.58 27.11
CA GLY A 3 5.73 6.80 25.68
C GLY A 3 5.75 5.55 24.80
N GLU A 4 6.41 4.46 25.20
CA GLU A 4 6.56 3.26 24.36
C GLU A 4 5.30 2.40 24.32
N GLY A 5 4.57 2.31 25.45
CA GLY A 5 3.27 1.64 25.49
C GLY A 5 2.20 2.36 24.67
N ALA A 6 2.25 3.69 24.59
CA ALA A 6 1.28 4.48 23.83
C ALA A 6 1.43 4.29 22.31
N VAL A 7 2.68 4.18 21.83
CA VAL A 7 2.97 3.98 20.40
C VAL A 7 2.59 2.57 19.94
N ALA A 8 2.92 1.55 20.73
CA ALA A 8 2.52 0.17 20.45
C ALA A 8 0.99 0.02 20.44
N LYS A 9 0.30 0.67 21.39
CA LYS A 9 -1.16 0.69 21.46
C LYS A 9 -1.77 1.41 20.24
N LEU A 10 -1.22 2.55 19.83
CA LEU A 10 -1.67 3.23 18.62
C LEU A 10 -1.50 2.36 17.37
N GLN A 11 -0.40 1.61 17.29
CA GLN A 11 -0.12 0.72 16.16
C GLN A 11 -1.10 -0.44 16.06
N THR A 12 -1.55 -1.00 17.19
CA THR A 12 -2.60 -2.03 17.19
C THR A 12 -3.96 -1.49 16.75
N GLU A 13 -4.30 -0.25 17.10
CA GLU A 13 -5.60 0.37 16.75
C GLU A 13 -5.74 0.71 15.25
N ILE A 14 -4.63 0.91 14.55
CA ILE A 14 -4.64 1.27 13.11
C ILE A 14 -4.45 0.08 12.17
N ASN A 15 -4.31 -1.13 12.70
CA ASN A 15 -4.08 -2.33 11.92
C ASN A 15 -5.39 -3.02 11.55
N CYS A 16 -5.44 -3.54 10.33
CA CYS A 16 -6.53 -4.40 9.89
C CYS A 16 -6.37 -5.79 10.52
N PRO A 17 -7.40 -6.32 11.20
CA PRO A 17 -7.32 -7.65 11.82
C PRO A 17 -7.31 -8.81 10.80
N ILE A 18 -7.57 -8.54 9.51
CA ILE A 18 -7.54 -9.55 8.45
C ILE A 18 -6.15 -9.66 7.82
N CYS A 19 -5.60 -8.56 7.28
CA CYS A 19 -4.29 -8.58 6.63
C CYS A 19 -3.11 -8.29 7.56
N LEU A 20 -3.38 -7.91 8.82
CA LEU A 20 -2.40 -7.53 9.84
C LEU A 20 -1.52 -6.32 9.49
N GLY A 21 -1.75 -5.68 8.34
CA GLY A 21 -1.16 -4.41 7.95
C GLY A 21 -2.04 -3.23 8.33
N ASN A 22 -1.53 -2.01 8.12
CA ASN A 22 -2.29 -0.79 8.38
C ASN A 22 -3.58 -0.74 7.55
N LEU A 23 -4.64 -0.19 8.13
CA LEU A 23 -5.91 0.01 7.44
C LEU A 23 -5.74 0.87 6.18
N GLY A 24 -6.05 0.27 5.02
CA GLY A 24 -6.12 0.94 3.72
C GLY A 24 -7.57 1.02 3.26
N ASP A 25 -8.03 2.24 2.96
CA ASP A 25 -9.46 2.53 2.75
C ASP A 25 -10.36 1.92 3.85
N PRO A 26 -10.21 2.40 5.11
CA PRO A 26 -10.92 1.82 6.25
C PRO A 26 -12.43 1.96 6.10
N VAL A 27 -13.13 0.85 6.32
CA VAL A 27 -14.59 0.79 6.43
C VAL A 27 -14.99 0.28 7.80
N THR A 28 -16.02 0.87 8.38
CA THR A 28 -16.68 0.40 9.60
C THR A 28 -17.88 -0.46 9.21
N ILE A 29 -18.08 -1.59 9.89
CA ILE A 29 -19.27 -2.46 9.74
C ILE A 29 -20.23 -2.28 10.92
N GLU A 30 -21.42 -2.88 10.88
CA GLU A 30 -22.54 -2.63 11.82
C GLU A 30 -22.14 -2.78 13.31
N CYS A 31 -21.25 -3.72 13.62
CA CYS A 31 -20.76 -3.94 14.98
C CYS A 31 -19.62 -2.97 15.42
N GLY A 32 -19.27 -1.97 14.60
CA GLY A 32 -18.26 -0.95 14.91
C GLY A 32 -16.81 -1.34 14.62
N HIS A 33 -16.53 -2.57 14.18
CA HIS A 33 -15.17 -2.99 13.81
C HIS A 33 -14.74 -2.41 12.45
N ASN A 34 -13.45 -2.14 12.32
CA ASN A 34 -12.87 -1.48 11.16
C ASN A 34 -11.95 -2.42 10.38
N PHE A 35 -12.04 -2.39 9.05
CA PHE A 35 -11.25 -3.25 8.16
C PHE A 35 -10.83 -2.48 6.91
N CYS A 36 -9.82 -2.96 6.20
CA CYS A 36 -9.62 -2.52 4.82
C CYS A 36 -10.83 -2.93 3.98
N ARG A 37 -11.30 -2.04 3.11
CA ARG A 37 -12.44 -2.34 2.22
C ARG A 37 -12.26 -3.65 1.45
N SER A 38 -11.08 -3.85 0.85
CA SER A 38 -10.75 -5.06 0.10
C SER A 38 -10.80 -6.32 0.99
N CYS A 39 -10.27 -6.24 2.21
CA CYS A 39 -10.17 -7.37 3.12
C CYS A 39 -11.55 -7.85 3.56
N ILE A 40 -12.46 -6.94 3.95
CA ILE A 40 -13.80 -7.34 4.38
C ILE A 40 -14.67 -7.81 3.21
N GLN A 41 -14.51 -7.21 2.02
CA GLN A 41 -15.19 -7.67 0.82
C GLN A 41 -14.78 -9.09 0.44
N GLN A 42 -13.48 -9.40 0.53
CA GLN A 42 -12.98 -10.75 0.27
C GLN A 42 -13.43 -11.75 1.34
N SER A 43 -13.47 -11.34 2.62
CA SER A 43 -13.99 -12.18 3.70
C SER A 43 -15.48 -12.52 3.54
N TRP A 44 -16.24 -11.71 2.81
CA TRP A 44 -17.66 -11.93 2.53
C TRP A 44 -17.93 -12.38 1.08
N ALA A 45 -16.91 -12.81 0.33
CA ALA A 45 -17.08 -13.20 -1.07
C ALA A 45 -18.07 -14.36 -1.23
N ASP A 46 -17.96 -15.40 -0.39
CA ASP A 46 -18.72 -16.64 -0.53
C ASP A 46 -19.96 -16.73 0.40
N VAL A 47 -20.32 -15.63 1.05
CA VAL A 47 -21.39 -15.63 2.07
C VAL A 47 -22.66 -14.94 1.55
N GLN A 48 -23.80 -15.64 1.56
CA GLN A 48 -25.03 -15.13 0.94
C GLN A 48 -25.95 -14.38 1.91
N ASP A 49 -26.21 -14.91 3.11
CA ASP A 49 -27.32 -14.42 3.96
C ASP A 49 -26.93 -13.81 5.32
N ARG A 50 -25.69 -14.01 5.77
CA ARG A 50 -25.20 -13.46 7.05
C ARG A 50 -23.78 -12.96 6.89
N PHE A 51 -23.50 -11.74 7.31
CA PHE A 51 -22.16 -11.17 7.19
C PHE A 51 -21.48 -11.13 8.55
N PRO A 52 -20.90 -12.25 9.03
CA PRO A 52 -20.28 -12.27 10.35
C PRO A 52 -19.06 -11.34 10.37
N CYS A 53 -18.94 -10.56 11.44
CA CYS A 53 -17.71 -9.84 11.73
C CYS A 53 -16.55 -10.84 11.95
N PRO A 54 -15.42 -10.71 11.25
CA PRO A 54 -14.25 -11.57 11.46
C PRO A 54 -13.64 -11.51 12.87
N VAL A 55 -13.95 -10.46 13.65
CA VAL A 55 -13.43 -10.27 15.01
C VAL A 55 -14.40 -10.79 16.07
N CYS A 56 -15.61 -10.23 16.14
CA CYS A 56 -16.56 -10.54 17.20
C CYS A 56 -17.68 -11.53 16.80
N ARG A 57 -17.70 -11.97 15.53
CA ARG A 57 -18.72 -12.88 14.96
C ARG A 57 -20.16 -12.35 15.02
N HIS A 58 -20.35 -11.07 15.32
CA HIS A 58 -21.66 -10.42 15.25
C HIS A 58 -22.24 -10.58 13.84
N PRO A 59 -23.49 -11.05 13.70
CA PRO A 59 -24.12 -11.25 12.39
C PRO A 59 -24.62 -9.90 11.86
N CYS A 60 -23.83 -9.24 11.02
CA CYS A 60 -24.28 -8.03 10.33
C CYS A 60 -25.35 -8.41 9.30
N LYS A 61 -26.46 -7.67 9.30
CA LYS A 61 -27.63 -8.00 8.49
C LYS A 61 -27.47 -7.58 7.02
N GLU A 62 -26.66 -6.56 6.78
CA GLU A 62 -26.48 -5.93 5.47
C GLU A 62 -24.98 -5.83 5.13
N ARG A 63 -24.65 -5.85 3.82
CA ARG A 63 -23.28 -5.59 3.32
C ARG A 63 -22.91 -4.10 3.39
N HIS A 64 -23.47 -3.34 4.33
CA HIS A 64 -23.18 -1.92 4.47
C HIS A 64 -21.76 -1.72 5.02
N LEU A 65 -20.92 -1.13 4.18
CA LEU A 65 -19.55 -0.76 4.50
C LEU A 65 -19.48 0.77 4.55
N TRP A 66 -19.47 1.32 5.76
CA TRP A 66 -19.38 2.78 5.94
C TRP A 66 -17.92 3.21 5.84
N SER A 67 -17.56 3.89 4.76
CA SER A 67 -16.22 4.47 4.60
C SER A 67 -15.90 5.41 5.74
N ASN A 68 -14.76 5.20 6.40
CA ASN A 68 -14.32 5.98 7.55
C ASN A 68 -13.12 6.85 7.17
N THR A 69 -13.41 7.96 6.47
CA THR A 69 -12.37 8.87 5.97
C THR A 69 -11.57 9.52 7.10
N GLN A 70 -12.19 9.76 8.26
CA GLN A 70 -11.51 10.28 9.44
C GLN A 70 -10.50 9.28 10.00
N LEU A 71 -10.86 8.00 10.12
CA LEU A 71 -9.94 6.95 10.51
C LEU A 71 -8.80 6.79 9.49
N GLY A 72 -9.09 6.91 8.19
CA GLY A 72 -8.06 6.93 7.15
C GLY A 72 -7.02 8.03 7.39
N LYS A 73 -7.47 9.27 7.64
CA LYS A 73 -6.58 10.39 8.00
C LYS A 73 -5.79 10.11 9.29
N MET A 74 -6.41 9.50 10.30
CA MET A 74 -5.73 9.14 11.55
C MET A 74 -4.65 8.08 11.34
N VAL A 75 -4.92 7.07 10.51
CA VAL A 75 -3.95 6.04 10.12
C VAL A 75 -2.75 6.69 9.43
N ASP A 76 -2.98 7.64 8.53
CA ASP A 76 -1.90 8.35 7.83
C ASP A 76 -1.10 9.26 8.76
N MET A 77 -1.76 10.01 9.64
CA MET A 77 -1.07 10.78 10.69
C MET A 77 -0.25 9.87 11.62
N ALA A 78 -0.79 8.71 12.02
CA ALA A 78 -0.09 7.74 12.85
C ALA A 78 1.13 7.14 12.13
N LYS A 79 1.03 6.83 10.83
CA LYS A 79 2.20 6.44 10.02
C LYS A 79 3.27 7.51 10.04
N HIS A 80 2.89 8.77 9.84
CA HIS A 80 3.83 9.90 9.91
C HIS A 80 4.45 10.05 11.30
N LEU A 81 3.70 9.87 12.38
CA LEU A 81 4.22 9.92 13.75
C LEU A 81 5.12 8.73 14.10
N LEU A 82 4.84 7.53 13.60
CA LEU A 82 5.70 6.36 13.75
C LEU A 82 7.02 6.54 13.00
N ILE A 83 6.97 7.09 11.78
CA ILE A 83 8.15 7.40 10.96
C ILE A 83 8.94 8.57 11.57
N THR A 84 8.27 9.62 12.04
CA THR A 84 8.91 10.81 12.63
C THR A 84 9.42 10.52 14.04
N GLY A 85 8.72 9.71 14.83
CA GLY A 85 9.15 9.23 16.14
C GLY A 85 10.35 8.28 16.05
N ALA A 86 10.43 7.45 15.00
CA ALA A 86 11.65 6.70 14.67
C ALA A 86 12.82 7.63 14.28
N ASN A 87 12.55 8.75 13.60
CA ASN A 87 13.57 9.74 13.25
C ASN A 87 14.03 10.61 14.44
N MET A 88 13.13 10.94 15.38
CA MET A 88 13.45 11.73 16.58
C MET A 88 14.12 10.89 17.68
N LYS A 89 13.81 9.59 17.82
CA LYS A 89 14.52 8.67 18.72
C LYS A 89 15.95 8.32 18.26
N GLN A 90 16.31 8.60 17.01
CA GLN A 90 17.65 8.33 16.46
C GLN A 90 18.64 9.50 16.61
N GLN A 91 18.21 10.66 17.10
CA GLN A 91 19.10 11.82 17.29
C GLN A 91 19.80 11.84 18.65
N GLY A 92 19.24 11.22 19.70
CA GLY A 92 19.79 11.33 21.07
C GLY A 92 20.63 10.15 21.56
N GLU A 93 20.24 8.89 21.30
CA GLU A 93 20.74 7.77 22.11
C GLU A 93 21.55 6.69 21.37
N ARG A 94 21.74 6.76 20.04
CA ARG A 94 22.48 5.72 19.29
C ARG A 94 23.44 6.22 18.22
N ARG A 95 24.04 7.39 18.41
CA ARG A 95 25.07 7.91 17.48
C ARG A 95 26.50 7.69 17.96
N PHE A 96 26.77 6.82 18.92
CA PHE A 96 28.13 6.57 19.38
C PHE A 96 28.66 5.22 18.89
N CYS A 97 29.90 5.23 18.39
CA CYS A 97 30.64 4.02 18.06
C CYS A 97 30.86 3.19 19.32
N LYS A 98 30.49 1.91 19.29
CA LYS A 98 30.67 1.01 20.44
C LYS A 98 32.14 0.79 20.82
N LYS A 99 33.05 0.83 19.84
CA LYS A 99 34.49 0.63 20.05
C LYS A 99 35.16 1.88 20.65
N HIS A 100 34.78 3.06 20.16
CA HIS A 100 35.52 4.30 20.42
C HIS A 100 34.74 5.33 21.25
N ASN A 101 33.46 5.06 21.54
CA ASN A 101 32.54 5.97 22.21
C ASN A 101 32.49 7.38 21.58
N GLN A 102 32.71 7.46 20.26
CA GLN A 102 32.71 8.71 19.49
C GLN A 102 31.48 8.80 18.60
N ALA A 103 31.07 10.03 18.30
CA ALA A 103 29.96 10.28 17.40
C ALA A 103 30.18 9.65 16.01
N LEU A 104 29.17 8.97 15.50
CA LEU A 104 29.10 8.36 14.18
C LEU A 104 28.67 9.42 13.17
N THR A 105 29.63 10.22 12.70
CA THR A 105 29.40 11.38 11.83
C THR A 105 29.77 11.12 10.37
N LEU A 106 30.31 9.94 10.07
CA LEU A 106 30.77 9.55 8.74
C LEU A 106 29.98 8.36 8.21
N PHE A 107 29.92 8.20 6.89
CA PHE A 107 29.28 7.10 6.19
C PHE A 107 30.24 6.51 5.17
N CYS A 108 30.44 5.19 5.22
CA CYS A 108 31.19 4.43 4.22
C CYS A 108 30.23 3.87 3.17
N GLU A 109 30.53 4.12 1.90
CA GLU A 109 29.66 3.78 0.77
C GLU A 109 29.80 2.30 0.35
N GLU A 110 30.96 1.70 0.58
CA GLU A 110 31.22 0.28 0.31
C GLU A 110 30.55 -0.62 1.35
N ASP A 111 30.70 -0.29 2.63
CA ASP A 111 30.16 -1.10 3.74
C ASP A 111 28.74 -0.71 4.16
N LEU A 112 28.24 0.42 3.64
CA LEU A 112 26.93 0.99 3.94
C LEU A 112 26.69 1.20 5.45
N ARG A 113 27.72 1.69 6.14
CA ARG A 113 27.73 1.83 7.61
C ARG A 113 28.13 3.22 8.06
N LEU A 114 27.60 3.61 9.21
CA LEU A 114 28.01 4.81 9.93
C LEU A 114 29.30 4.55 10.71
N LEU A 115 30.25 5.47 10.58
CA LEU A 115 31.57 5.40 11.20
C LEU A 115 31.83 6.62 12.08
N CYS A 116 32.63 6.43 13.12
CA CYS A 116 33.26 7.54 13.84
C CYS A 116 34.62 7.87 13.19
N PRO A 117 35.21 9.04 13.48
CA PRO A 117 36.51 9.44 12.93
C PRO A 117 37.65 8.45 13.18
N LEU A 118 37.60 7.66 14.26
CA LEU A 118 38.62 6.64 14.54
C LEU A 118 38.44 5.33 13.76
N CYS A 119 37.24 5.05 13.24
CA CYS A 119 36.99 3.84 12.45
C CYS A 119 37.46 3.97 11.01
N THR A 120 37.73 5.18 10.51
CA THR A 120 38.24 5.38 9.15
C THR A 120 39.72 5.04 9.00
N GLN A 121 40.40 4.78 10.11
CA GLN A 121 41.81 4.40 10.14
C GLN A 121 41.99 2.92 9.75
N PRO A 122 43.18 2.54 9.27
CA PRO A 122 43.52 1.14 9.05
C PRO A 122 43.33 0.29 10.31
N PRO A 123 42.95 -1.01 10.19
CA PRO A 123 42.70 -1.76 8.94
C PRO A 123 41.23 -1.74 8.48
N ASP A 124 40.30 -1.18 9.26
CA ASP A 124 38.86 -1.44 9.10
C ASP A 124 38.25 -0.80 7.83
N HIS A 125 38.68 0.42 7.44
CA HIS A 125 38.09 1.16 6.30
C HIS A 125 39.13 1.93 5.45
N GLN A 126 40.35 1.42 5.37
CA GLN A 126 41.41 2.06 4.57
C GLN A 126 41.06 2.03 3.07
N GLY A 127 41.00 3.20 2.43
CA GLY A 127 40.76 3.33 0.99
C GLY A 127 39.30 3.26 0.56
N HIS A 128 38.36 3.10 1.50
CA HIS A 128 36.92 3.17 1.23
C HIS A 128 36.47 4.62 1.03
N HIS A 129 35.43 4.80 0.23
CA HIS A 129 34.80 6.10 0.04
C HIS A 129 33.93 6.46 1.25
N VAL A 130 34.51 7.31 2.09
CA VAL A 130 33.87 7.80 3.31
C VAL A 130 33.56 9.29 3.18
N ARG A 131 32.35 9.67 3.59
CA ARG A 131 31.87 11.07 3.55
C ARG A 131 31.02 11.41 4.78
N PRO A 132 30.82 12.68 5.13
CA PRO A 132 29.90 13.08 6.19
C PRO A 132 28.50 12.53 5.95
N VAL A 133 27.80 12.17 7.03
CA VAL A 133 26.45 11.58 6.98
C VAL A 133 25.47 12.50 6.27
N GLU A 134 25.56 13.80 6.51
CA GLU A 134 24.71 14.81 5.90
C GLU A 134 24.88 14.83 4.38
N GLU A 135 26.13 14.72 3.91
CA GLU A 135 26.48 14.72 2.50
C GLU A 135 26.07 13.41 1.81
N ALA A 136 26.37 12.25 2.41
CA ALA A 136 25.88 10.95 1.95
C ALA A 136 24.35 10.94 1.83
N ALA A 137 23.66 11.43 2.86
CA ALA A 137 22.21 11.48 2.87
C ALA A 137 21.68 12.41 1.77
N SER A 138 22.33 13.56 1.53
CA SER A 138 21.97 14.45 0.42
C SER A 138 22.13 13.76 -0.93
N HIS A 139 23.29 13.15 -1.17
CA HIS A 139 23.62 12.43 -2.40
C HIS A 139 22.65 11.28 -2.67
N HIS A 140 22.40 10.41 -1.69
CA HIS A 140 21.47 9.29 -1.84
C HIS A 140 20.02 9.75 -2.03
N ARG A 141 19.57 10.80 -1.32
CA ARG A 141 18.24 11.38 -1.55
C ARG A 141 18.10 11.92 -2.97
N GLN A 142 19.14 12.56 -3.49
CA GLN A 142 19.14 13.04 -4.88
C GLN A 142 19.09 11.89 -5.88
N LYS A 143 19.91 10.85 -5.68
CA LYS A 143 19.93 9.64 -6.52
C LYS A 143 18.57 8.92 -6.52
N LEU A 144 17.91 8.81 -5.36
CA LEU A 144 16.56 8.23 -5.29
C LEU A 144 15.54 9.09 -6.03
N ARG A 145 15.61 10.41 -5.89
CA ARG A 145 14.71 11.34 -6.62
C ARG A 145 14.86 11.21 -8.13
N SER A 146 16.08 11.04 -8.64
CA SER A 146 16.31 10.88 -10.08
C SER A 146 15.68 9.61 -10.66
N TYR A 147 15.47 8.56 -9.85
CA TYR A 147 14.74 7.36 -10.27
C TYR A 147 13.23 7.50 -10.09
N ILE A 148 12.79 8.07 -8.97
CA ILE A 148 11.37 8.13 -8.60
C ILE A 148 10.58 9.06 -9.51
N GLU A 149 11.10 10.24 -9.84
CA GLU A 149 10.35 11.24 -10.62
C GLU A 149 10.01 10.77 -12.05
N PRO A 150 10.95 10.17 -12.81
CA PRO A 150 10.61 9.56 -14.10
C PRO A 150 9.58 8.44 -13.99
N LEU A 151 9.69 7.56 -12.98
CA LEU A 151 8.75 6.45 -12.77
C LEU A 151 7.33 6.95 -12.48
N LYS A 152 7.20 8.00 -11.65
CA LYS A 152 5.89 8.64 -11.39
C LYS A 152 5.29 9.20 -12.68
N LYS A 153 6.10 9.86 -13.51
CA LYS A 153 5.65 10.38 -14.80
C LYS A 153 5.17 9.25 -15.71
N GLN A 154 5.94 8.17 -15.83
CA GLN A 154 5.56 7.00 -16.63
C GLN A 154 4.23 6.40 -16.16
N LEU A 155 4.02 6.27 -14.85
CA LEU A 155 2.74 5.80 -14.29
C LEU A 155 1.58 6.73 -14.67
N ALA A 156 1.77 8.04 -14.56
CA ALA A 156 0.75 9.01 -14.94
C ALA A 156 0.42 8.96 -16.44
N ASP A 157 1.43 8.78 -17.30
CA ASP A 157 1.25 8.67 -18.74
C ASP A 157 0.51 7.37 -19.12
N LEU A 158 0.86 6.24 -18.46
CA LEU A 158 0.13 4.97 -18.63
C LEU A 158 -1.34 5.08 -18.21
N GLN A 159 -1.62 5.75 -17.09
CA GLN A 159 -3.00 5.99 -16.65
C GLN A 159 -3.81 6.80 -17.68
N LYS A 160 -3.22 7.84 -18.27
CA LYS A 160 -3.87 8.62 -19.34
C LYS A 160 -4.11 7.78 -20.59
N LEU A 161 -3.17 6.91 -20.95
CA LEU A 161 -3.33 6.01 -22.09
C LEU A 161 -4.49 5.04 -21.87
N LEU A 162 -4.58 4.43 -20.69
CA LEU A 162 -5.69 3.55 -20.31
C LEU A 162 -7.04 4.28 -20.39
N ALA A 163 -7.14 5.48 -19.82
CA ALA A 163 -8.35 6.29 -19.89
C ALA A 163 -8.76 6.63 -21.34
N THR A 164 -7.79 6.90 -22.20
CA THR A 164 -8.03 7.16 -23.63
C THR A 164 -8.54 5.90 -24.35
N GLN A 165 -7.93 4.75 -24.06
CA GLN A 165 -8.34 3.46 -24.63
C GLN A 165 -9.76 3.08 -24.19
N ASP A 166 -10.10 3.28 -22.92
CA ASP A 166 -11.45 3.04 -22.40
C ASP A 166 -12.49 3.95 -23.06
N ARG A 167 -12.15 5.22 -23.31
CA ARG A 167 -13.01 6.15 -24.06
C ARG A 167 -13.23 5.67 -25.49
N GLN A 168 -12.15 5.33 -26.22
CA GLN A 168 -12.25 4.82 -27.59
C GLN A 168 -13.07 3.54 -27.70
N ARG A 169 -12.90 2.61 -26.75
CA ARG A 169 -13.70 1.38 -26.67
C ARG A 169 -15.18 1.69 -26.47
N SER A 170 -15.51 2.68 -25.63
CA SER A 170 -16.89 3.09 -25.36
C SER A 170 -17.54 3.74 -26.58
N GLU A 171 -16.83 4.66 -27.26
CA GLU A 171 -17.29 5.29 -28.51
C GLU A 171 -17.52 4.25 -29.62
N LEU A 172 -16.62 3.27 -29.77
CA LEU A 172 -16.79 2.19 -30.75
C LEU A 172 -18.00 1.33 -30.41
N ARG A 173 -18.19 0.97 -29.13
CA ARG A 173 -19.36 0.21 -28.66
C ARG A 173 -20.66 0.94 -29.00
N GLU A 174 -20.72 2.25 -28.76
CA GLU A 174 -21.90 3.06 -29.09
C GLU A 174 -22.18 3.09 -30.59
N LYS A 175 -21.13 3.26 -31.42
CA LYS A 175 -21.28 3.20 -32.89
C LYS A 175 -21.82 1.85 -33.37
N VAL A 176 -21.32 0.75 -32.81
CA VAL A 176 -21.79 -0.61 -33.14
C VAL A 176 -23.26 -0.77 -32.73
N GLN A 177 -23.62 -0.32 -31.52
CA GLN A 177 -24.99 -0.35 -31.03
C GLN A 177 -25.95 0.45 -31.93
N ASN A 178 -25.56 1.67 -32.30
CA ASN A 178 -26.37 2.54 -33.15
C ASN A 178 -26.52 1.96 -34.57
N MET A 179 -25.44 1.42 -35.14
CA MET A 179 -25.47 0.74 -36.43
C MET A 179 -26.41 -0.47 -36.41
N PHE A 180 -26.42 -1.24 -35.32
CA PHE A 180 -27.33 -2.35 -35.17
C PHE A 180 -28.79 -1.90 -35.11
N CYS A 181 -29.12 -0.89 -34.28
CA CYS A 181 -30.48 -0.33 -34.20
C CYS A 181 -31.01 0.14 -35.57
N TYR A 182 -30.12 0.71 -36.40
CA TYR A 182 -30.45 1.13 -37.76
C TYR A 182 -30.79 -0.05 -38.67
N ILE A 183 -30.02 -1.14 -38.60
CA ILE A 183 -30.20 -2.35 -39.42
C ILE A 183 -31.43 -3.16 -38.96
N SER A 184 -31.67 -3.24 -37.65
CA SER A 184 -32.76 -4.02 -37.06
C SER A 184 -34.11 -3.28 -37.02
N GLY A 185 -34.20 -2.11 -37.67
CA GLY A 185 -35.44 -1.33 -37.78
C GLY A 185 -35.97 -0.82 -36.43
N GLY A 186 -35.10 -0.57 -35.45
CA GLY A 186 -35.48 -0.08 -34.12
C GLY A 186 -35.75 -1.15 -33.06
N SER A 187 -35.47 -2.43 -33.33
CA SER A 187 -35.50 -3.48 -32.29
C SER A 187 -34.18 -3.51 -31.50
N THR A 188 -34.27 -3.41 -30.16
CA THR A 188 -33.12 -3.31 -29.24
C THR A 188 -32.44 -4.66 -28.99
N PHE A 189 -31.12 -4.63 -28.83
CA PHE A 189 -30.27 -5.78 -28.46
C PHE A 189 -30.63 -6.29 -27.04
N PRO A 190 -30.74 -7.60 -26.79
CA PRO A 190 -30.74 -8.15 -25.44
C PRO A 190 -29.42 -7.79 -24.76
N SER A 191 -29.49 -7.15 -23.58
CA SER A 191 -28.33 -6.55 -22.90
C SER A 191 -27.39 -7.54 -22.21
N GLU A 192 -27.43 -8.82 -22.55
CA GLU A 192 -26.67 -9.86 -21.85
C GLU A 192 -25.83 -10.67 -22.84
N ILE A 193 -24.61 -10.20 -23.07
CA ILE A 193 -23.50 -11.11 -23.38
C ILE A 193 -22.79 -11.31 -22.05
N GLY A 194 -23.23 -12.32 -21.31
CA GLY A 194 -22.57 -12.78 -20.11
C GLY A 194 -21.09 -13.05 -20.42
N THR A 195 -20.21 -12.52 -19.59
CA THR A 195 -18.82 -12.96 -19.54
C THR A 195 -18.80 -14.37 -18.97
N GLU A 196 -19.03 -15.38 -19.82
CA GLU A 196 -18.75 -16.76 -19.46
C GLU A 196 -17.24 -16.93 -19.32
N SER A 197 -16.79 -17.12 -18.07
CA SER A 197 -15.43 -17.54 -17.77
C SER A 197 -15.23 -18.97 -18.26
N PRO A 198 -14.07 -19.33 -18.85
CA PRO A 198 -13.82 -20.69 -19.30
C PRO A 198 -13.43 -21.55 -18.09
N GLN A 199 -14.38 -22.30 -17.53
CA GLN A 199 -14.04 -23.47 -16.70
C GLN A 199 -14.11 -24.73 -17.54
N GLY A 200 -12.92 -25.23 -17.88
CA GLY A 200 -12.72 -26.52 -18.50
C GLY A 200 -13.06 -27.68 -17.56
N ASN A 201 -14.05 -28.47 -17.99
CA ASN A 201 -13.97 -29.90 -18.22
C ASN A 201 -13.50 -30.84 -17.07
N ARG A 202 -14.42 -31.65 -16.53
CA ARG A 202 -14.36 -33.13 -16.60
C ARG A 202 -15.57 -33.80 -15.94
N GLY A 203 -16.36 -34.50 -16.74
CA GLY A 203 -17.27 -35.55 -16.31
C GLY A 203 -17.12 -36.73 -17.26
N VAL A 204 -16.25 -37.68 -16.93
CA VAL A 204 -16.23 -39.00 -17.56
C VAL A 204 -17.10 -39.91 -16.70
N GLN A 205 -18.21 -40.36 -17.28
CA GLN A 205 -19.08 -41.39 -16.74
C GLN A 205 -18.33 -42.72 -16.70
N THR A 206 -18.40 -43.41 -15.57
CA THR A 206 -18.14 -44.84 -15.47
C THR A 206 -19.48 -45.52 -15.23
N ALA A 207 -19.82 -46.46 -16.10
CA ALA A 207 -20.73 -47.57 -15.89
C ALA A 207 -20.03 -48.82 -16.43
#